data_AF-A0AA35WYH0-F1
#
_entry.id   AF-A0AA35WYH0-F1
#
_cell.length_a   1.000
_cell.length_b   1.000
_cell.length_c   1.000
_cell.angle_alpha   90.00
_cell.angle_beta   90.00
_cell.angle_gamma   90.00
#
_symmetry.space_group_name_H-M   'P 1'
#
loop_
_entity.id
_entity.type
_entity.pdbx_description
1 polymer ?
#
loop_
_entity_poly.entity_id
_entity_poly.type
_entity_poly.pdbx_seq_one_letter_code
_entity_poly.pdbx_strand_id
1 'polypeptide(L)' 'MWENTKAPQIALCYWRLPADAMMRDLLAIRADEGHHREVNHTLDSMRPSETNPFCPGQ' A
#
# COMPACT_ATOMS: atom_id res chain seq x y z
N MET A 1 -14.35 -11.35 13.21
CA MET A 1 -15.14 -10.33 12.48
C MET A 1 -14.75 -10.23 11.01
N TRP A 2 -13.45 -10.22 10.64
CA TRP A 2 -13.00 -9.98 9.25
C TRP A 2 -12.84 -11.25 8.41
N GLU A 3 -12.82 -12.41 9.05
CA GLU A 3 -12.54 -13.69 8.41
C GLU A 3 -13.56 -14.06 7.32
N ASN A 4 -14.84 -13.71 7.50
CA ASN A 4 -15.91 -14.04 6.55
C ASN A 4 -16.49 -12.80 5.84
N THR A 5 -15.77 -11.68 5.85
CA THR A 5 -16.20 -10.44 5.20
C THR A 5 -15.58 -10.34 3.81
N LYS A 6 -16.39 -10.09 2.78
CA LYS A 6 -15.92 -9.82 1.42
C LYS A 6 -15.17 -8.50 1.36
N ALA A 7 -14.12 -8.43 0.54
CA ALA A 7 -13.42 -7.19 0.28
C ALA A 7 -14.36 -6.18 -0.42
N PRO A 8 -14.29 -4.87 -0.10
CA PRO A 8 -15.06 -3.84 -0.78
C PRO A 8 -14.70 -3.77 -2.25
N GLN A 9 -15.67 -3.44 -3.10
CA GLN A 9 -15.46 -3.33 -4.56
C GLN A 9 -14.31 -2.38 -4.92
N ILE A 10 -14.15 -1.27 -4.18
CA ILE A 10 -13.05 -0.32 -4.40
C ILE A 10 -11.69 -0.98 -4.19
N ALA A 11 -11.55 -1.84 -3.18
CA ALA A 11 -10.30 -2.55 -2.89
C ALA A 11 -9.99 -3.56 -4.00
N LEU A 12 -11.02 -4.27 -4.49
CA LEU A 12 -10.88 -5.20 -5.62
C LEU A 12 -10.38 -4.48 -6.87
N CYS A 13 -10.98 -3.34 -7.21
CA CYS A 13 -10.59 -2.56 -8.38
C CYS A 13 -9.19 -1.94 -8.22
N TYR A 14 -8.88 -1.38 -7.05
CA TYR A 14 -7.62 -0.68 -6.82
C TYR A 14 -6.41 -1.63 -6.82
N TRP A 15 -6.45 -2.68 -6.01
CA TRP A 15 -5.37 -3.68 -5.94
C TRP A 15 -5.51 -4.83 -6.94
N ARG A 16 -6.49 -4.75 -7.86
CA ARG A 16 -6.76 -5.75 -8.92
C ARG A 16 -6.92 -7.17 -8.37
N LEU A 17 -7.66 -7.31 -7.27
CA LEU A 17 -7.88 -8.58 -6.59
C LEU A 17 -9.00 -9.41 -7.25
N PRO A 18 -9.01 -10.75 -7.07
CA PRO A 18 -10.11 -11.61 -7.49
C PRO A 18 -11.45 -11.19 -6.86
N ALA A 19 -12.55 -11.38 -7.60
CA ALA A 19 -13.89 -10.98 -7.17
C ALA A 19 -14.38 -11.65 -5.87
N ASP A 20 -13.77 -12.77 -5.49
CA ASP A 20 -14.09 -13.52 -4.28
C ASP A 20 -13.18 -13.20 -3.08
N ALA A 21 -12.23 -12.26 -3.23
CA ALA A 21 -11.31 -11.87 -2.16
C ALA A 21 -12.05 -11.40 -0.90
N MET A 22 -11.46 -11.74 0.24
CA MET A 22 -11.97 -11.44 1.57
C MET A 22 -11.18 -10.30 2.20
N MET A 23 -11.71 -9.67 3.25
CA MET A 23 -11.03 -8.61 3.98
C MET A 23 -9.63 -9.00 4.48
N ARG A 24 -9.44 -10.28 4.83
CA ARG A 24 -8.13 -10.83 5.23
C ARG A 24 -7.11 -10.89 4.08
N ASP A 25 -7.58 -10.93 2.84
CA ASP A 25 -6.75 -11.02 1.63
C ASP A 25 -6.25 -9.64 1.19
N LEU A 26 -6.68 -8.56 1.86
CA LEU A 26 -6.17 -7.18 1.68
C LEU A 26 -4.76 -7.01 2.28
N LEU A 27 -3.88 -8.00 2.11
CA LEU A 27 -2.47 -7.94 2.47
C LEU A 27 -1.73 -6.85 1.69
N ALA A 28 -2.27 -6.41 0.55
CA ALA A 28 -1.75 -5.29 -0.22
C ALA A 28 -1.60 -4.02 0.63
N ILE A 29 -2.50 -3.77 1.59
CA ILE A 29 -2.37 -2.65 2.55
C ILE A 29 -1.05 -2.75 3.33
N ARG A 30 -0.66 -3.95 3.77
CA ARG A 30 0.62 -4.12 4.50
C ARG A 30 1.82 -3.84 3.61
N ALA A 31 1.75 -4.16 2.33
CA ALA A 31 2.81 -3.84 1.38
C ALA A 31 2.91 -2.32 1.17
N ASP A 32 1.78 -1.65 0.95
CA ASP A 32 1.70 -0.19 0.79
C ASP A 32 2.27 0.53 2.03
N GLU A 33 1.89 0.12 3.25
CA GLU A 33 2.44 0.71 4.48
C GLU A 33 3.93 0.40 4.68
N GLY A 34 4.39 -0.75 4.21
CA GLY A 34 5.82 -1.08 4.17
C GLY A 34 6.61 -0.13 3.27
N HIS A 35 6.06 0.20 2.10
CA HIS A 35 6.63 1.16 1.17
C HIS A 35 6.57 2.59 1.71
N HIS A 36 5.44 3.03 2.29
CA HIS A 36 5.33 4.34 2.96
C HIS A 36 6.39 4.50 4.05
N ARG A 37 6.62 3.46 4.85
CA ARG A 37 7.68 3.44 5.86
C ARG A 37 9.03 3.70 5.19
N GLU A 38 9.38 2.96 4.15
CA GLU A 38 10.66 3.14 3.45
C GLU A 38 10.82 4.56 2.89
N VAL A 39 9.79 5.08 2.20
CA VAL A 39 9.78 6.43 1.65
C VAL A 39 9.98 7.47 2.75
N ASN A 40 9.17 7.41 3.81
CA ASN A 40 9.21 8.42 4.87
C ASN A 40 10.53 8.39 5.66
N HIS A 41 11.06 7.21 5.98
CA HIS A 41 12.35 7.09 6.66
C HIS A 41 13.53 7.55 5.79
N THR A 42 13.44 7.33 4.48
CA THR A 42 14.43 7.85 3.53
C THR A 42 14.38 9.37 3.48
N LEU A 43 13.19 9.96 3.35
CA LEU A 43 13.01 11.42 3.31
C LEU A 43 13.46 12.10 4.62
N ASP A 44 13.23 11.49 5.78
CA ASP A 44 13.71 11.97 7.09
C ASP A 44 15.24 12.03 7.16
N SER A 45 15.93 11.10 6.49
CA SER A 45 17.39 11.02 6.46
C SER A 45 18.03 11.96 5.41
N MET A 46 17.22 12.59 4.56
CA MET A 46 17.70 13.45 3.47
C MET A 46 17.83 14.91 3.88
N ARG A 47 18.74 15.62 3.20
CA ARG A 47 18.84 17.08 3.29
C ARG A 47 17.76 17.73 2.41
N PRO A 48 17.21 18.90 2.79
CA PRO A 48 16.16 19.55 2.02
C PRO A 48 16.50 19.90 0.56
N SER A 49 17.79 20.01 0.23
CA SER A 49 18.27 20.30 -1.13
C SER A 49 18.43 19.06 -2.01
N GLU A 50 18.29 17.85 -1.45
CA GLU A 50 18.44 16.59 -2.19
C GLU A 50 17.16 16.25 -2.95
N THR A 51 17.31 15.77 -4.19
CA THR A 51 16.18 15.35 -5.02
C THR A 51 15.55 14.08 -4.47
N ASN A 52 14.21 14.01 -4.45
CA ASN A 52 13.47 12.81 -4.08
C ASN A 52 13.94 11.59 -4.93
N PRO A 53 14.46 10.51 -4.30
CA PRO A 53 14.97 9.35 -5.03
C PRO A 53 13.86 8.41 -5.53
N PHE A 54 12.62 8.58 -5.07
CA PHE A 54 11.49 7.74 -5.48
C PHE A 54 10.77 8.33 -6.69
N CYS A 55 10.54 7.53 -7.74
CA CYS A 55 9.72 7.94 -8.86
C CYS A 55 8.22 7.85 -8.49
N PRO A 56 7.38 8.76 -9.03
CA PRO A 56 5.94 8.66 -8.84
C PRO A 56 5.37 7.34 -9.38
N GLY A 57 4.56 6.66 -8.56
CA GLY A 57 3.83 5.44 -8.96
C GLY A 57 4.66 4.16 -9.00
N GLN A 58 5.82 4.14 -8.34
CA GLN A 58 6.55 2.90 -8.04
C GLN A 58 5.95 2.15 -6.86
#